data_AF-A0A1H2SX06-F1
#
_entry.id   AF-A0A1H2SX06-F1
#
_cell.length_a   1.000
_cell.length_b   1.000
_cell.length_c   1.000
_cell.angle_alpha   90.00
_cell.angle_beta   90.00
_cell.angle_gamma   90.00
#
_symmetry.space_group_name_H-M   'P 1'
#
loop_
_entity.id
_entity.type
_entity.pdbx_description
1 polymer ?
#
loop_
_entity_poly.entity_id
_entity_poly.type
_entity_poly.pdbx_seq_one_letter_code
_entity_poly.pdbx_strand_id
1 'polypeptide(L)'
;MSYTRNFTKKIDVHYSCDVDYPASEHGGTTTYHGIATEIVSIEVTVDTNPFDQSVISCNNMVNTLTSSVAATEAAQIVSINKNAEKVGNTIINGFFNTIRLEIDQQIVQLNNHIKSTLLHLREFKKRCIEKQKQMERDYHNITSRYLKIFEDLNHELSNRIHQIDKPVFSFAEQCQQQQNRTIGNDMVSTVAVFGNETGELQARISASVTKKRTLDAIGKANTFLLKQKQLEHTVNKNILKENIDAIQYAPICLVETHDAQNQIDKKIYTSDLLANIPPQELTNGFQHKAWGTLSDKESSQISRYFNAELNQQYSDTDTHTSRIRENILKLLNFNHIKSL
;
A
#
# COMPACT_ATOMS: atom_id res chain seq x y z
N MET A 1 55.76 -37.84 -69.44
CA MET A 1 56.33 -37.75 -70.81
C MET A 1 57.40 -38.82 -70.96
N SER A 2 57.06 -39.95 -71.59
CA SER A 2 58.03 -41.01 -71.88
C SER A 2 59.09 -40.49 -72.85
N TYR A 3 60.34 -40.92 -72.65
CA TYR A 3 61.43 -40.52 -73.52
C TYR A 3 62.25 -41.73 -73.94
N THR A 4 62.79 -41.65 -75.14
CA THR A 4 63.66 -42.67 -75.73
C THR A 4 65.02 -42.05 -75.97
N ARG A 5 66.08 -42.74 -75.53
CA ARG A 5 67.46 -42.36 -75.81
C ARG A 5 68.19 -43.52 -76.45
N ASN A 6 68.87 -43.20 -77.55
CA ASN A 6 69.65 -44.16 -78.32
C ASN A 6 71.12 -44.03 -77.98
N PHE A 7 71.73 -45.15 -77.64
CA PHE A 7 73.16 -45.27 -77.38
C PHE A 7 73.77 -46.18 -78.43
N THR A 8 74.81 -45.70 -79.10
CA THR A 8 75.51 -46.50 -80.12
C THR A 8 76.96 -46.64 -79.71
N LYS A 9 77.47 -47.87 -79.69
CA LYS A 9 78.86 -48.16 -79.38
C LYS A 9 79.43 -49.17 -80.37
N LYS A 10 80.61 -48.86 -80.90
CA LYS A 10 81.42 -49.79 -81.69
C LYS A 10 82.05 -50.80 -80.74
N ILE A 11 81.85 -52.08 -81.01
CA ILE A 11 82.53 -53.18 -80.33
C ILE A 11 83.32 -53.98 -81.36
N ASP A 12 84.45 -54.51 -80.92
CA ASP A 12 85.30 -55.36 -81.73
C ASP A 12 84.96 -56.82 -81.41
N VAL A 13 84.44 -57.53 -82.41
CA VAL A 13 84.04 -58.94 -82.33
C VAL A 13 85.13 -59.78 -82.98
N HIS A 14 85.77 -60.63 -82.19
CA HIS A 14 86.79 -61.54 -82.70
C HIS A 14 86.12 -62.76 -83.33
N TYR A 15 86.56 -63.14 -84.53
CA TYR A 15 86.16 -64.40 -85.17
C TYR A 15 87.38 -65.22 -85.58
N SER A 16 87.19 -66.52 -85.68
CA SER A 16 88.22 -67.50 -86.02
C SER A 16 87.65 -68.50 -87.01
N CYS A 17 88.38 -68.80 -88.09
CA CYS A 17 87.96 -69.75 -89.11
C CYS A 17 89.15 -70.59 -89.57
N ASP A 18 88.93 -71.90 -89.68
CA ASP A 18 89.91 -72.90 -90.12
C ASP A 18 89.80 -73.14 -91.62
N VAL A 19 90.94 -73.14 -92.32
CA VAL A 19 91.01 -73.48 -93.75
C VAL A 19 92.02 -74.63 -93.94
N ASP A 20 91.54 -75.72 -94.56
CA ASP A 20 92.33 -76.92 -94.87
C ASP A 20 92.91 -76.84 -96.29
N TYR A 21 94.20 -77.18 -96.45
CA TYR A 21 94.84 -77.30 -97.77
C TYR A 21 95.39 -78.72 -98.04
N PRO A 22 95.30 -79.22 -99.30
CA PRO A 22 95.58 -80.61 -99.64
C PRO A 22 97.07 -80.97 -99.69
N ALA A 23 97.37 -82.24 -99.41
CA ALA A 23 98.71 -82.75 -99.13
C ALA A 23 99.55 -83.05 -100.39
N SER A 24 100.56 -82.22 -100.65
CA SER A 24 101.82 -82.68 -101.25
C SER A 24 102.94 -82.37 -100.26
N GLU A 25 103.27 -83.40 -99.47
CA GLU A 25 104.37 -83.56 -98.52
C GLU A 25 104.30 -82.91 -97.12
N HIS A 26 103.46 -81.91 -96.84
CA HIS A 26 103.08 -81.53 -95.45
C HIS A 26 101.68 -80.88 -95.41
N GLY A 27 100.61 -81.68 -95.33
CA GLY A 27 99.23 -81.18 -95.17
C GLY A 27 98.91 -80.79 -93.72
N GLY A 28 98.22 -79.66 -93.53
CA GLY A 28 97.81 -79.16 -92.22
C GLY A 28 96.71 -78.09 -92.34
N THR A 29 95.98 -77.89 -91.25
CA THR A 29 94.95 -76.84 -91.10
C THR A 29 95.62 -75.58 -90.54
N THR A 30 95.29 -74.41 -91.09
CA THR A 30 95.70 -73.14 -90.47
C THR A 30 94.47 -72.33 -90.07
N THR A 31 94.41 -71.95 -88.80
CA THR A 31 93.34 -71.14 -88.22
C THR A 31 93.68 -69.66 -88.37
N TYR A 32 92.85 -68.90 -89.09
CA TYR A 32 92.97 -67.45 -89.15
C TYR A 32 92.00 -66.78 -88.17
N HIS A 33 92.51 -65.80 -87.42
CA HIS A 33 91.72 -64.99 -86.49
C HIS A 33 91.64 -63.55 -86.99
N GLY A 34 90.43 -62.98 -87.04
CA GLY A 34 90.16 -61.60 -87.44
C GLY A 34 89.34 -60.87 -86.38
N ILE A 35 89.38 -59.53 -86.44
CA ILE A 35 88.54 -58.65 -85.62
C ILE A 35 87.58 -57.94 -86.58
N ALA A 36 86.28 -58.14 -86.39
CA ALA A 36 85.23 -57.41 -87.09
C ALA A 36 84.63 -56.38 -86.14
N THR A 37 84.59 -55.11 -86.55
CA THR A 37 83.94 -54.07 -85.75
C THR A 37 82.43 -54.08 -86.04
N GLU A 38 81.63 -54.39 -85.03
CA GLU A 38 80.18 -54.30 -85.09
C GLU A 38 79.67 -53.07 -84.32
N ILE A 39 78.65 -52.42 -84.88
CA ILE A 39 77.98 -51.31 -84.21
C ILE A 39 76.76 -51.86 -83.49
N VAL A 40 76.83 -51.90 -82.16
CA VAL A 40 75.67 -52.23 -81.35
C VAL A 40 74.95 -50.94 -80.99
N SER A 41 73.69 -50.83 -81.40
CA SER A 41 72.80 -49.75 -81.01
C SER A 41 71.79 -50.27 -79.99
N ILE A 42 71.73 -49.62 -78.84
CA ILE A 42 70.80 -49.93 -77.76
C ILE A 42 69.84 -48.76 -77.64
N GLU A 43 68.56 -49.04 -77.87
CA GLU A 43 67.46 -48.12 -77.63
C GLU A 43 66.94 -48.33 -76.19
N VAL A 44 67.06 -47.31 -75.36
CA VAL A 44 66.49 -47.31 -74.01
C VAL A 44 65.25 -46.43 -74.02
N THR A 45 64.10 -47.08 -73.97
CA THR A 45 62.80 -46.42 -73.83
C THR A 45 62.37 -46.48 -72.37
N VAL A 46 62.25 -45.30 -71.74
CA VAL A 46 61.74 -45.18 -70.37
C VAL A 46 60.28 -44.78 -70.44
N ASP A 47 59.40 -45.73 -70.08
CA ASP A 47 57.98 -45.45 -69.97
C ASP A 47 57.67 -44.77 -68.63
N THR A 48 57.28 -43.49 -68.68
CA THR A 48 56.88 -42.75 -67.47
C THR A 48 55.37 -42.84 -67.21
N ASN A 49 54.59 -43.47 -68.10
CA ASN A 49 53.14 -43.54 -67.95
C ASN A 49 52.68 -44.17 -66.62
N PRO A 50 53.30 -45.26 -66.11
CA PRO A 50 52.93 -45.82 -64.81
C PRO A 50 53.19 -44.85 -63.66
N PHE A 51 54.29 -44.08 -63.73
CA PHE A 51 54.62 -43.07 -62.72
C PHE A 51 53.64 -41.89 -62.80
N ASP A 52 53.39 -41.36 -63.99
CA ASP A 52 52.45 -40.26 -64.22
C ASP A 52 51.02 -40.65 -63.73
N GLN A 53 50.58 -41.89 -63.98
CA GLN A 53 49.31 -42.43 -63.46
C GLN A 53 49.27 -42.51 -61.93
N SER A 54 50.37 -42.91 -61.29
CA SER A 54 50.45 -42.96 -59.82
C SER A 54 50.35 -41.57 -59.18
N VAL A 55 50.96 -40.55 -59.80
CA VAL A 55 50.88 -39.16 -59.34
C VAL A 55 49.44 -38.64 -59.47
N ILE A 56 48.78 -38.92 -60.59
CA ILE A 56 47.36 -38.57 -60.80
C ILE A 56 46.47 -39.27 -59.77
N SER A 57 46.68 -40.56 -59.53
CA SER A 57 45.93 -41.34 -58.53
C SER A 57 46.11 -40.78 -57.11
N CYS A 58 47.34 -40.45 -56.73
CA CYS A 58 47.65 -39.83 -55.46
C CYS A 58 46.94 -38.47 -55.31
N ASN A 59 47.03 -37.61 -56.32
CA ASN A 59 46.36 -36.30 -56.31
C ASN A 59 44.84 -36.43 -56.16
N ASN A 60 44.21 -37.38 -56.86
CA ASN A 60 42.77 -37.64 -56.73
C ASN A 60 42.39 -38.13 -55.33
N MET A 61 43.21 -39.00 -54.73
CA MET A 61 42.98 -39.51 -53.39
C MET A 61 43.16 -38.43 -52.32
N VAL A 62 44.15 -37.55 -52.47
CA VAL A 62 44.33 -36.37 -51.61
C VAL A 62 43.13 -35.44 -51.74
N ASN A 63 42.67 -35.13 -52.96
CA ASN A 63 41.50 -34.27 -53.17
C ASN A 63 40.21 -34.88 -52.58
N THR A 64 40.06 -36.21 -52.68
CA THR A 64 38.93 -36.94 -52.08
C THR A 64 39.00 -36.90 -50.56
N LEU A 65 40.18 -37.06 -49.98
CA LEU A 65 40.40 -36.93 -48.54
C LEU A 65 40.11 -35.51 -48.07
N THR A 66 40.61 -34.48 -48.76
CA THR A 66 40.33 -33.08 -48.45
C THR A 66 38.83 -32.78 -48.50
N SER A 67 38.12 -33.29 -49.51
CA SER A 67 36.66 -33.13 -49.61
C SER A 67 35.93 -33.84 -48.47
N SER A 68 36.39 -35.04 -48.08
CA SER A 68 35.83 -35.80 -46.95
C SER A 68 36.08 -35.10 -45.62
N VAL A 69 37.26 -34.51 -45.43
CA VAL A 69 37.60 -33.70 -44.25
C VAL A 69 36.72 -32.46 -44.20
N ALA A 70 36.61 -31.71 -45.30
CA ALA A 70 35.74 -30.54 -45.38
C ALA A 70 34.26 -30.88 -45.09
N ALA A 71 33.76 -32.01 -45.61
CA ALA A 71 32.41 -32.50 -45.33
C ALA A 71 32.24 -32.90 -43.86
N THR A 72 33.25 -33.53 -43.25
CA THR A 72 33.25 -33.92 -41.83
C THR A 72 33.29 -32.70 -40.93
N GLU A 73 34.12 -31.71 -41.23
CA GLU A 73 34.18 -30.42 -40.52
C GLU A 73 32.84 -29.69 -40.62
N ALA A 74 32.25 -29.60 -41.81
CA ALA A 74 30.93 -29.00 -41.99
C ALA A 74 29.85 -29.75 -41.19
N ALA A 75 29.83 -31.08 -41.23
CA ALA A 75 28.89 -31.89 -40.44
C ALA A 75 29.11 -31.71 -38.94
N GLN A 76 30.35 -31.58 -38.48
CA GLN A 76 30.69 -31.33 -37.09
C GLN A 76 30.25 -29.95 -36.63
N ILE A 77 30.46 -28.90 -37.44
CA ILE A 77 29.96 -27.55 -37.15
C ILE A 77 28.44 -27.54 -37.04
N VAL A 78 27.73 -28.20 -37.98
CA VAL A 78 26.27 -28.33 -37.92
C VAL A 78 25.81 -29.07 -36.66
N SER A 79 26.52 -30.15 -36.28
CA SER A 79 26.24 -30.91 -35.06
C SER A 79 26.45 -30.09 -33.79
N ILE A 80 27.54 -29.33 -33.72
CA ILE A 80 27.84 -28.42 -32.60
C ILE A 80 26.75 -27.35 -32.48
N ASN A 81 26.37 -26.71 -33.59
CA ASN A 81 25.32 -25.69 -33.58
C ASN A 81 23.97 -26.25 -33.12
N LYS A 82 23.58 -27.42 -33.61
CA LYS A 82 22.33 -28.08 -33.20
C LYS A 82 22.34 -28.47 -31.72
N ASN A 83 23.48 -28.95 -31.22
CA ASN A 83 23.62 -29.27 -29.80
C ASN A 83 23.62 -28.01 -28.93
N ALA A 84 24.28 -26.92 -29.37
CA ALA A 84 24.28 -25.65 -28.67
C ALA A 84 22.85 -25.07 -28.58
N GLU A 85 22.08 -25.12 -29.66
CA GLU A 85 20.68 -24.69 -29.67
C GLU A 85 19.83 -25.56 -28.72
N LYS A 86 20.01 -26.89 -28.76
CA LYS A 86 19.30 -27.82 -27.86
C LYS A 86 19.64 -27.56 -26.39
N VAL A 87 20.90 -27.30 -26.06
CA VAL A 87 21.35 -26.98 -24.70
C VAL A 87 20.78 -25.63 -24.28
N GLY A 88 20.87 -24.61 -25.13
CA GLY A 88 20.30 -23.28 -24.87
C GLY A 88 18.79 -23.34 -24.59
N ASN A 89 18.04 -24.02 -25.46
CA ASN A 89 16.60 -24.21 -25.28
C ASN A 89 16.27 -25.02 -24.01
N THR A 90 17.05 -26.06 -23.69
CA THR A 90 16.85 -26.82 -22.45
C THR A 90 17.10 -25.97 -21.21
N ILE A 91 18.17 -25.15 -21.20
CA ILE A 91 18.50 -24.27 -20.07
C ILE A 91 17.43 -23.19 -19.90
N ILE A 92 17.05 -22.52 -20.99
CA ILE A 92 16.00 -21.50 -21.00
C ILE A 92 14.69 -22.09 -20.48
N ASN A 93 14.23 -23.20 -21.06
CA ASN A 93 12.98 -23.84 -20.64
C ASN A 93 13.05 -24.34 -19.19
N GLY A 94 14.18 -24.92 -18.77
CA GLY A 94 14.37 -25.36 -17.39
C GLY A 94 14.26 -24.20 -16.42
N PHE A 95 15.01 -23.11 -16.66
CA PHE A 95 15.01 -21.93 -15.82
C PHE A 95 13.64 -21.24 -15.77
N PHE A 96 13.00 -21.03 -16.92
CA PHE A 96 11.67 -20.43 -16.98
C PHE A 96 10.62 -21.29 -16.27
N ASN A 97 10.67 -22.62 -16.42
CA ASN A 97 9.75 -23.51 -15.70
C ASN A 97 10.00 -23.50 -14.19
N THR A 98 11.27 -23.44 -13.75
CA THR A 98 11.60 -23.32 -12.32
C THR A 98 11.09 -22.00 -11.73
N ILE A 99 11.35 -20.87 -12.39
CA ILE A 99 10.83 -19.56 -11.96
C ILE A 99 9.31 -19.59 -11.90
N ARG A 100 8.65 -20.12 -12.93
CA ARG A 100 7.19 -20.21 -12.96
C ARG A 100 6.65 -21.03 -11.80
N LEU A 101 7.24 -22.19 -11.53
CA LEU A 101 6.85 -23.04 -10.41
C LEU A 101 7.03 -22.33 -9.06
N GLU A 102 8.14 -21.60 -8.90
CA GLU A 102 8.41 -20.84 -7.68
C GLU A 102 7.41 -19.69 -7.49
N ILE A 103 7.09 -18.95 -8.56
CA ILE A 103 6.04 -17.91 -8.55
C ILE A 103 4.68 -18.53 -8.20
N ASP A 104 4.31 -19.65 -8.82
CA ASP A 104 3.05 -20.35 -8.54
C ASP A 104 2.99 -20.80 -7.06
N GLN A 105 4.11 -21.30 -6.51
CA GLN A 105 4.21 -21.69 -5.10
C GLN A 105 4.06 -20.49 -4.16
N GLN A 106 4.70 -19.36 -4.47
CA GLN A 106 4.55 -18.10 -3.72
C GLN A 106 3.10 -17.60 -3.75
N ILE A 107 2.43 -17.67 -4.90
CA ILE A 107 1.01 -17.30 -5.04
C ILE A 107 0.12 -18.18 -4.16
N VAL A 108 0.36 -19.50 -4.10
CA VAL A 108 -0.40 -20.42 -3.26
C VAL A 108 -0.18 -20.12 -1.77
N GLN A 109 1.08 -19.90 -1.36
CA GLN A 109 1.41 -19.53 0.02
C GLN A 109 0.73 -18.24 0.44
N LEU A 110 0.80 -17.19 -0.38
CA LEU A 110 0.16 -15.91 -0.11
C LEU A 110 -1.36 -16.05 -0.04
N ASN A 111 -1.97 -16.80 -0.96
CA ASN A 111 -3.41 -17.08 -0.92
C ASN A 111 -3.85 -17.80 0.36
N ASN A 112 -3.05 -18.75 0.85
CA ASN A 112 -3.33 -19.44 2.10
C ASN A 112 -3.23 -18.48 3.30
N HIS A 113 -2.24 -17.59 3.31
CA HIS A 113 -2.12 -16.56 4.33
C HIS A 113 -3.32 -15.59 4.31
N ILE A 114 -3.75 -15.15 3.12
CA ILE A 114 -4.94 -14.30 2.95
C ILE A 114 -6.19 -15.02 3.50
N LYS A 115 -6.39 -16.30 3.14
CA LYS A 115 -7.53 -17.09 3.62
C LYS A 115 -7.53 -17.24 5.14
N SER A 116 -6.37 -17.52 5.75
CA SER A 116 -6.22 -17.61 7.21
C SER A 116 -6.55 -16.27 7.88
N THR A 117 -6.00 -15.18 7.38
CA THR A 117 -6.26 -13.82 7.90
C THR A 117 -7.74 -13.46 7.79
N LEU A 118 -8.37 -13.79 6.66
CA LEU A 118 -9.80 -13.57 6.45
C LEU A 118 -10.67 -14.38 7.44
N LEU A 119 -10.27 -15.62 7.76
CA LEU A 119 -10.96 -16.43 8.77
C LEU A 119 -10.83 -15.79 10.16
N HIS A 120 -9.64 -15.29 10.53
CA HIS A 120 -9.45 -14.57 11.79
C HIS A 120 -10.30 -13.30 11.86
N LEU A 121 -10.37 -12.50 10.78
CA LEU A 121 -11.21 -11.30 10.73
C LEU A 121 -12.70 -11.64 10.87
N ARG A 122 -13.16 -12.73 10.26
CA ARG A 122 -14.55 -13.20 10.41
C ARG A 122 -14.87 -13.63 11.85
N GLU A 123 -13.94 -14.32 12.48
CA GLU A 123 -14.07 -14.73 13.89
C GLU A 123 -14.05 -13.51 14.83
N PHE A 124 -13.17 -12.53 14.60
CA PHE A 124 -13.18 -11.27 15.36
C PHE A 124 -14.49 -10.51 15.19
N LYS A 125 -15.00 -10.39 13.96
CA LYS A 125 -16.32 -9.79 13.71
C LYS A 125 -17.42 -10.50 14.51
N LYS A 126 -17.42 -11.84 14.51
CA LYS A 126 -18.41 -12.62 15.27
C LYS A 126 -18.31 -12.34 16.77
N ARG A 127 -17.10 -12.34 17.33
CA ARG A 127 -16.85 -12.02 18.75
C ARG A 127 -17.28 -10.60 19.12
N CYS A 128 -17.04 -9.61 18.25
CA CYS A 128 -17.51 -8.25 18.47
C CYS A 128 -19.04 -8.18 18.55
N ILE A 129 -19.75 -8.87 17.66
CA ILE A 129 -21.22 -8.91 17.66
C ILE A 129 -21.74 -9.62 18.91
N GLU A 130 -21.13 -10.74 19.30
CA GLU A 130 -21.50 -11.44 20.55
C GLU A 130 -21.27 -10.57 21.78
N LYS A 131 -20.15 -9.83 21.82
CA LYS A 131 -19.84 -8.92 22.91
C LYS A 131 -20.83 -7.75 22.97
N GLN A 132 -21.20 -7.18 21.82
CA GLN A 132 -22.24 -6.15 21.74
C GLN A 132 -23.56 -6.67 22.32
N LYS A 133 -24.03 -7.85 21.90
CA LYS A 133 -25.26 -8.47 22.42
C LYS A 133 -25.19 -8.78 23.92
N GLN A 134 -24.01 -9.07 24.43
CA GLN A 134 -23.81 -9.23 25.87
C GLN A 134 -23.98 -7.87 26.57
N MET A 135 -23.31 -6.83 26.09
CA MET A 135 -23.39 -5.48 26.66
C MET A 135 -24.81 -4.91 26.61
N GLU A 136 -25.56 -5.14 25.54
CA GLU A 136 -26.96 -4.72 25.42
C GLU A 136 -27.85 -5.40 26.48
N ARG A 137 -27.66 -6.71 26.71
CA ARG A 137 -28.38 -7.43 27.77
C ARG A 137 -28.01 -6.93 29.15
N ASP A 138 -26.72 -6.72 29.40
CA ASP A 138 -26.23 -6.22 30.69
C ASP A 138 -26.79 -4.81 30.96
N TYR A 139 -26.78 -3.94 29.96
CA TYR A 139 -27.37 -2.61 30.03
C TYR A 139 -28.87 -2.66 30.35
N HIS A 140 -29.63 -3.52 29.66
CA HIS A 140 -31.06 -3.67 29.89
C HIS A 140 -31.34 -4.19 31.31
N ASN A 141 -30.58 -5.18 31.77
CA ASN A 141 -30.70 -5.73 33.13
C ASN A 141 -30.41 -4.67 34.21
N ILE A 142 -29.35 -3.89 34.04
CA ILE A 142 -28.99 -2.82 34.98
C ILE A 142 -30.08 -1.74 34.99
N THR A 143 -30.54 -1.32 33.81
CA THR A 143 -31.60 -0.31 33.66
C THR A 143 -32.89 -0.78 34.32
N SER A 144 -33.34 -2.01 34.04
CA SER A 144 -34.54 -2.60 34.64
C SER A 144 -34.44 -2.69 36.17
N ARG A 145 -33.26 -3.05 36.70
CA ARG A 145 -33.03 -3.09 38.15
C ARG A 145 -33.15 -1.71 38.79
N TYR A 146 -32.57 -0.67 38.18
CA TYR A 146 -32.68 0.69 38.69
C TYR A 146 -34.10 1.24 38.58
N LEU A 147 -34.80 0.99 37.47
CA LEU A 147 -36.20 1.38 37.31
C LEU A 147 -37.07 0.79 38.42
N LYS A 148 -36.93 -0.51 38.69
CA LYS A 148 -37.65 -1.18 39.77
C LYS A 148 -37.35 -0.56 41.14
N ILE A 149 -36.08 -0.27 41.44
CA ILE A 149 -35.71 0.38 42.71
C ILE A 149 -36.41 1.73 42.86
N PHE A 150 -36.46 2.54 41.79
CA PHE A 150 -37.15 3.84 41.84
C PHE A 150 -38.67 3.70 41.99
N GLU A 151 -39.28 2.74 41.31
CA GLU A 151 -40.71 2.43 41.45
C GLU A 151 -41.04 1.97 42.87
N ASP A 152 -40.25 1.05 43.42
CA ASP A 152 -40.41 0.55 44.79
C ASP A 152 -40.25 1.68 45.82
N LEU A 153 -39.26 2.56 45.63
CA LEU A 153 -39.05 3.74 46.49
C LEU A 153 -40.21 4.73 46.40
N ASN A 154 -40.72 5.01 45.21
CA ASN A 154 -41.87 5.89 45.02
C ASN A 154 -43.12 5.31 45.69
N HIS A 155 -43.33 4.00 45.57
CA HIS A 155 -44.46 3.33 46.20
C HIS A 155 -44.34 3.36 47.74
N GLU A 156 -43.14 3.08 48.27
CA GLU A 156 -42.88 3.16 49.72
C GLU A 156 -43.11 4.58 50.26
N LEU A 157 -42.63 5.60 49.55
CA LEU A 157 -42.83 7.00 49.92
C LEU A 157 -44.31 7.37 49.93
N SER A 158 -45.06 6.96 48.89
CA SER A 158 -46.51 7.17 48.82
C SER A 158 -47.23 6.50 50.01
N ASN A 159 -46.84 5.27 50.35
CA ASN A 159 -47.41 4.55 51.49
C ASN A 159 -47.09 5.24 52.82
N ARG A 160 -45.86 5.74 53.00
CA ARG A 160 -45.47 6.50 54.19
C ARG A 160 -46.24 7.80 54.33
N ILE A 161 -46.38 8.58 53.25
CA ILE A 161 -47.18 9.81 53.25
C ILE A 161 -48.62 9.48 53.66
N HIS A 162 -49.22 8.45 53.08
CA HIS A 162 -50.57 8.04 53.43
C HIS A 162 -50.70 7.63 54.91
N GLN A 163 -49.73 6.89 55.46
CA GLN A 163 -49.72 6.51 56.88
C GLN A 163 -49.56 7.72 57.81
N ILE A 164 -48.75 8.71 57.44
CA ILE A 164 -48.55 9.94 58.21
C ILE A 164 -49.83 10.80 58.21
N ASP A 165 -50.52 10.87 57.08
CA ASP A 165 -51.71 11.71 56.94
C ASP A 165 -52.97 11.06 57.52
N LYS A 166 -53.03 9.72 57.59
CA LYS A 166 -54.20 8.96 58.06
C LYS A 166 -54.73 9.42 59.44
N PRO A 167 -53.91 9.61 60.49
CA PRO A 167 -54.39 10.10 61.78
C PRO A 167 -55.01 11.50 61.70
N VAL A 168 -54.47 12.38 60.85
CA VAL A 168 -54.98 13.75 60.68
C VAL A 168 -56.37 13.71 60.04
N PHE A 169 -56.56 12.88 59.00
CA PHE A 169 -57.86 12.69 58.37
C PHE A 169 -58.87 12.02 59.30
N SER A 170 -58.48 10.98 60.03
CA SER A 170 -59.35 10.34 61.03
C SER A 170 -59.74 11.31 62.15
N PHE A 171 -58.81 12.16 62.61
CA PHE A 171 -59.10 13.19 63.60
C PHE A 171 -60.09 14.25 63.05
N ALA A 172 -59.88 14.71 61.82
CA ALA A 172 -60.79 15.65 61.17
C ALA A 172 -62.20 15.06 61.01
N GLU A 173 -62.30 13.79 60.63
CA GLU A 173 -63.57 13.07 60.52
C GLU A 173 -64.26 12.95 61.90
N GLN A 174 -63.52 12.60 62.95
CA GLN A 174 -64.04 12.55 64.32
C GLN A 174 -64.52 13.93 64.81
N CYS A 175 -63.74 14.99 64.59
CA CYS A 175 -64.14 16.36 64.91
C CYS A 175 -65.41 16.76 64.17
N GLN A 176 -65.52 16.43 62.87
CA GLN A 176 -66.70 16.74 62.06
C GLN A 176 -67.94 15.97 62.55
N GLN A 177 -67.80 14.69 62.87
CA GLN A 177 -68.89 13.90 63.46
C GLN A 177 -69.34 14.47 64.81
N GLN A 178 -68.39 14.92 65.64
CA GLN A 178 -68.70 15.52 66.94
C GLN A 178 -69.37 16.89 66.79
N GLN A 179 -68.89 17.73 65.87
CA GLN A 179 -69.53 19.01 65.55
C GLN A 179 -70.95 18.82 65.02
N ASN A 180 -71.18 17.85 64.14
CA ASN A 180 -72.53 17.53 63.66
C ASN A 180 -73.47 17.09 64.80
N ARG A 181 -72.95 16.35 65.79
CA ARG A 181 -73.73 15.96 66.99
C ARG A 181 -74.05 17.16 67.88
N THR A 182 -73.10 18.06 68.13
CA THR A 182 -73.30 19.26 68.94
C THR A 182 -74.26 20.24 68.28
N ILE A 183 -74.12 20.47 66.97
CA ILE A 183 -75.01 21.33 66.18
C ILE A 183 -76.42 20.74 66.09
N GLY A 184 -76.55 19.41 65.92
CA GLY A 184 -77.84 18.75 65.78
C GLY A 184 -78.68 18.64 67.05
N ASN A 185 -78.05 18.55 68.24
CA ASN A 185 -78.77 18.34 69.52
C ASN A 185 -78.82 19.56 70.44
N ASP A 186 -77.91 20.54 70.33
CA ASP A 186 -77.72 21.58 71.36
C ASP A 186 -78.10 23.01 70.90
N MET A 187 -78.66 23.15 69.70
CA MET A 187 -78.88 24.44 69.03
C MET A 187 -80.35 24.89 68.94
N VAL A 188 -81.02 25.04 70.09
CA VAL A 188 -82.21 25.93 70.13
C VAL A 188 -81.95 27.13 71.05
N SER A 189 -81.31 26.92 72.20
CA SER A 189 -80.92 28.00 73.13
C SER A 189 -79.58 28.65 72.74
N THR A 190 -78.69 27.87 72.14
CA THR A 190 -77.27 28.22 71.92
C THR A 190 -77.05 29.14 70.71
N VAL A 191 -77.90 29.07 69.68
CA VAL A 191 -77.76 29.82 68.42
C VAL A 191 -77.84 31.34 68.64
N ALA A 192 -78.66 31.80 69.58
CA ALA A 192 -78.82 33.23 69.88
C ALA A 192 -77.58 33.83 70.57
N VAL A 193 -76.93 33.07 71.45
CA VAL A 193 -75.69 33.49 72.14
C VAL A 193 -74.50 33.38 71.19
N PHE A 194 -74.42 32.29 70.41
CA PHE A 194 -73.35 32.08 69.43
C PHE A 194 -73.36 33.13 68.32
N GLY A 195 -74.52 33.58 67.83
CA GLY A 195 -74.57 34.62 66.80
C GLY A 195 -73.90 35.93 67.23
N ASN A 196 -74.02 36.30 68.51
CA ASN A 196 -73.50 37.57 69.02
C ASN A 196 -72.01 37.47 69.44
N GLU A 197 -71.59 36.36 70.05
CA GLU A 197 -70.21 36.18 70.54
C GLU A 197 -69.26 35.57 69.49
N THR A 198 -69.76 34.76 68.56
CA THR A 198 -68.92 34.05 67.57
C THR A 198 -68.46 34.96 66.45
N GLY A 199 -69.22 36.00 66.08
CA GLY A 199 -68.86 36.89 64.98
C GLY A 199 -67.52 37.60 65.20
N GLU A 200 -67.30 38.14 66.40
CA GLU A 200 -66.04 38.82 66.74
C GLU A 200 -64.89 37.82 66.89
N LEU A 201 -65.12 36.68 67.57
CA LEU A 201 -64.10 35.66 67.76
C LEU A 201 -63.66 35.04 66.42
N GLN A 202 -64.61 34.76 65.52
CA GLN A 202 -64.35 34.21 64.20
C GLN A 202 -63.57 35.21 63.34
N ALA A 203 -63.91 36.51 63.40
CA ALA A 203 -63.12 37.56 62.75
C ALA A 203 -61.67 37.60 63.28
N ARG A 204 -61.46 37.49 64.60
CA ARG A 204 -60.12 37.45 65.22
C ARG A 204 -59.33 36.20 64.83
N ILE A 205 -59.97 35.03 64.76
CA ILE A 205 -59.34 33.77 64.33
C ILE A 205 -58.96 33.87 62.86
N SER A 206 -59.87 34.32 61.99
CA SER A 206 -59.61 34.53 60.56
C SER A 206 -58.46 35.52 60.33
N ALA A 207 -58.41 36.61 61.10
CA ALA A 207 -57.31 37.56 61.07
C ALA A 207 -55.97 36.90 61.51
N SER A 208 -55.96 36.11 62.58
CA SER A 208 -54.77 35.39 63.04
C SER A 208 -54.27 34.35 62.03
N VAL A 209 -55.18 33.58 61.42
CA VAL A 209 -54.84 32.61 60.37
C VAL A 209 -54.27 33.32 59.15
N THR A 210 -54.88 34.44 58.73
CA THR A 210 -54.38 35.26 57.63
C THR A 210 -53.00 35.83 57.96
N LYS A 211 -52.78 36.30 59.19
CA LYS A 211 -51.49 36.80 59.66
C LYS A 211 -50.42 35.72 59.64
N LYS A 212 -50.73 34.49 60.09
CA LYS A 212 -49.81 33.34 60.02
C LYS A 212 -49.48 32.98 58.58
N ARG A 213 -50.47 32.85 57.70
CA ARG A 213 -50.25 32.56 56.28
C ARG A 213 -49.40 33.63 55.59
N THR A 214 -49.61 34.89 55.94
CA THR A 214 -48.82 36.02 55.42
C THR A 214 -47.37 35.92 55.89
N LEU A 215 -47.14 35.60 57.17
CA LEU A 215 -45.81 35.38 57.72
C LEU A 215 -45.09 34.21 57.03
N ASP A 216 -45.78 33.10 56.81
CA ASP A 216 -45.24 31.94 56.11
C ASP A 216 -44.87 32.28 54.65
N ALA A 217 -45.71 33.08 53.97
CA ALA A 217 -45.44 33.55 52.61
C ALA A 217 -44.22 34.48 52.56
N ILE A 218 -44.07 35.41 53.51
CA ILE A 218 -42.89 36.26 53.66
C ILE A 218 -41.64 35.40 53.92
N GLY A 219 -41.74 34.38 54.77
CA GLY A 219 -40.64 33.45 55.03
C GLY A 219 -40.19 32.69 53.77
N LYS A 220 -41.14 32.22 52.96
CA LYS A 220 -40.87 31.57 51.67
C LYS A 220 -40.23 32.54 50.67
N ALA A 221 -40.74 33.77 50.56
CA ALA A 221 -40.18 34.79 49.68
C ALA A 221 -38.73 35.14 50.07
N ASN A 222 -38.45 35.29 51.37
CA ASN A 222 -37.10 35.54 51.86
C ASN A 222 -36.14 34.38 51.53
N THR A 223 -36.59 33.14 51.75
CA THR A 223 -35.81 31.94 51.41
C THR A 223 -35.51 31.86 49.92
N PHE A 224 -36.48 32.20 49.07
CA PHE A 224 -36.30 32.27 47.63
C PHE A 224 -35.26 33.33 47.23
N LEU A 225 -35.36 34.55 47.76
CA LEU A 225 -34.41 35.63 47.48
C LEU A 225 -32.98 35.26 47.92
N LEU A 226 -32.82 34.62 49.08
CA LEU A 226 -31.54 34.11 49.55
C LEU A 226 -30.94 33.06 48.58
N LYS A 227 -31.74 32.09 48.16
CA LYS A 227 -31.31 31.07 47.18
C LYS A 227 -30.97 31.69 45.83
N GLN A 228 -31.73 32.66 45.35
CA GLN A 228 -31.47 33.37 44.11
C GLN A 228 -30.11 34.09 44.16
N LYS A 229 -29.82 34.78 45.26
CA LYS A 229 -28.53 35.46 45.46
C LYS A 229 -27.36 34.49 45.54
N GLN A 230 -27.53 33.34 46.20
CA GLN A 230 -26.52 32.28 46.25
C GLN A 230 -26.25 31.67 44.86
N LEU A 231 -27.31 31.45 44.08
CA LEU A 231 -27.19 30.98 42.70
C LEU A 231 -26.41 31.99 41.84
N GLU A 232 -26.78 33.27 41.88
CA GLU A 232 -26.10 34.33 41.14
C GLU A 232 -24.60 34.42 41.51
N HIS A 233 -24.28 34.31 42.80
CA HIS A 233 -22.89 34.25 43.25
C HIS A 233 -22.15 33.01 42.72
N THR A 234 -22.81 31.86 42.73
CA THR A 234 -22.24 30.60 42.23
C THR A 234 -22.02 30.66 40.72
N VAL A 235 -22.98 31.20 39.96
CA VAL A 235 -22.86 31.41 38.51
C VAL A 235 -21.72 32.37 38.21
N ASN A 236 -21.64 33.51 38.89
CA ASN A 236 -20.54 34.47 38.70
C ASN A 236 -19.16 33.89 39.05
N LYS A 237 -19.09 32.94 39.98
CA LYS A 237 -17.83 32.26 40.35
C LYS A 237 -17.43 31.17 39.35
N ASN A 238 -18.40 30.53 38.68
CA ASN A 238 -18.17 29.43 37.74
C ASN A 238 -18.16 29.86 36.27
N ILE A 239 -18.58 31.10 35.96
CA ILE A 239 -18.31 31.70 34.66
C ILE A 239 -16.82 32.00 34.60
N LEU A 240 -16.11 31.25 33.74
CA LEU A 240 -14.77 31.60 33.31
C LEU A 240 -14.87 32.94 32.58
N LYS A 241 -14.41 34.02 33.22
CA LYS A 241 -14.18 35.29 32.54
C LYS A 241 -12.94 35.13 31.66
N GLU A 242 -13.08 34.41 30.55
CA GLU A 242 -12.03 34.25 29.55
C GLU A 242 -11.89 35.57 28.77
N ASN A 243 -11.31 36.57 29.42
CA ASN A 243 -10.61 37.62 28.70
C ASN A 243 -9.12 37.27 28.77
N ILE A 244 -8.77 36.19 28.07
CA ILE A 244 -7.38 35.85 27.83
C ILE A 244 -7.01 36.60 26.56
N ASP A 245 -6.08 37.55 26.64
CA ASP A 245 -5.45 38.15 25.46
C ASP A 245 -4.69 37.06 24.70
N ALA A 246 -5.42 36.28 23.90
CA ALA A 246 -4.88 35.22 23.07
C ALA A 246 -4.58 35.78 21.68
N ILE A 247 -3.33 35.64 21.25
CA ILE A 247 -2.94 35.98 19.88
C ILE A 247 -3.62 34.96 18.95
N GLN A 248 -4.65 35.41 18.24
CA GLN A 248 -5.34 34.60 17.24
C GLN A 248 -4.68 34.81 15.87
N TYR A 249 -4.36 33.71 15.19
CA TYR A 249 -3.86 33.73 13.81
C TYR A 249 -5.02 33.42 12.87
N ALA A 250 -5.24 34.30 11.89
CA ALA A 250 -6.26 34.10 10.85
C ALA A 250 -5.56 33.86 9.50
N PRO A 251 -5.97 32.83 8.73
CA PRO A 251 -5.38 32.55 7.43
C PRO A 251 -5.79 33.61 6.40
N ILE A 252 -4.84 34.01 5.55
CA ILE A 252 -5.02 34.94 4.45
C ILE A 252 -4.47 34.29 3.18
N CYS A 253 -5.23 34.33 2.09
CA CYS A 253 -4.77 33.86 0.79
C CYS A 253 -4.51 35.04 -0.14
N LEU A 254 -3.26 35.20 -0.60
CA LEU A 254 -2.87 36.18 -1.62
C LEU A 254 -2.63 35.43 -2.93
N VAL A 255 -3.31 35.86 -3.99
CA VAL A 255 -3.16 35.31 -5.34
C VAL A 255 -2.61 36.40 -6.25
N GLU A 256 -1.46 36.12 -6.87
CA GLU A 256 -0.86 36.98 -7.89
C GLU A 256 -1.00 36.31 -9.26
N THR A 257 -1.67 36.98 -10.20
CA THR A 257 -1.88 36.50 -11.58
C THR A 257 -1.26 37.47 -12.57
N HIS A 258 -0.68 36.94 -13.65
CA HIS A 258 -0.17 37.77 -14.74
C HIS A 258 -1.25 37.85 -15.83
N ASP A 259 -1.65 39.07 -16.19
CA ASP A 259 -2.54 39.28 -17.33
C ASP A 259 -1.76 39.16 -18.66
N ALA A 260 -2.47 39.04 -19.79
CA ALA A 260 -1.90 38.88 -21.13
C ALA A 260 -0.93 40.00 -21.54
N GLN A 261 -0.99 41.17 -20.90
CA GLN A 261 -0.08 42.31 -21.06
C GLN A 261 1.06 42.34 -20.04
N ASN A 262 1.32 41.23 -19.35
CA ASN A 262 2.37 41.06 -18.34
C ASN A 262 2.24 42.01 -17.13
N GLN A 263 1.02 42.46 -16.84
CA GLN A 263 0.69 43.22 -15.63
C GLN A 263 0.30 42.26 -14.50
N ILE A 264 0.80 42.51 -13.29
CA ILE A 264 0.55 41.67 -12.11
C ILE A 264 -0.74 42.14 -11.43
N ASP A 265 -1.82 41.35 -11.53
CA ASP A 265 -3.04 41.52 -10.75
C ASP A 265 -2.92 40.76 -9.42
N LYS A 266 -3.29 41.40 -8.31
CA LYS A 266 -3.16 40.83 -6.94
C LYS A 266 -4.52 40.82 -6.26
N LYS A 267 -5.00 39.65 -5.85
CA LYS A 267 -6.25 39.48 -5.10
C LYS A 267 -6.00 38.84 -3.76
N ILE A 268 -6.62 39.39 -2.71
CA ILE A 268 -6.56 38.87 -1.34
C ILE A 268 -7.93 38.32 -0.94
N TYR A 269 -7.93 37.12 -0.37
CA TYR A 269 -9.08 36.50 0.26
C TYR A 269 -8.81 36.39 1.78
N THR A 270 -9.65 37.04 2.58
CA THR A 270 -9.57 37.08 4.04
C THR A 270 -10.71 36.30 4.68
N SER A 271 -10.45 35.75 5.87
CA SER A 271 -11.49 35.18 6.74
C SER A 271 -12.34 36.29 7.38
N ASP A 272 -13.60 35.99 7.73
CA ASP A 272 -14.54 36.90 8.41
C ASP A 272 -13.98 37.46 9.73
N LEU A 273 -13.04 36.75 10.35
CA LEU A 273 -12.32 37.17 11.56
C LEU A 273 -11.51 38.47 11.35
N LEU A 274 -11.14 38.79 10.10
CA LEU A 274 -10.36 39.98 9.73
C LEU A 274 -11.19 41.03 8.97
N ALA A 275 -12.52 40.95 9.01
CA ALA A 275 -13.42 41.83 8.26
C ALA A 275 -13.22 43.34 8.52
N ASN A 276 -12.59 43.71 9.64
CA ASN A 276 -12.33 45.10 10.01
C ASN A 276 -11.04 45.69 9.41
N ILE A 277 -10.18 44.89 8.75
CA ILE A 277 -8.93 45.39 8.16
C ILE A 277 -9.11 45.56 6.64
N PRO A 278 -8.84 46.75 6.08
CA PRO A 278 -8.99 46.99 4.65
C PRO A 278 -7.98 46.13 3.84
N PRO A 279 -8.40 45.50 2.72
CA PRO A 279 -7.55 44.60 1.93
C PRO A 279 -6.25 45.27 1.43
N GLN A 280 -6.27 46.57 1.16
CA GLN A 280 -5.12 47.34 0.66
C GLN A 280 -3.98 47.42 1.69
N GLU A 281 -4.30 47.51 2.98
CA GLU A 281 -3.32 47.59 4.06
C GLU A 281 -2.60 46.23 4.25
N LEU A 282 -3.36 45.14 4.09
CA LEU A 282 -2.79 43.79 4.05
C LEU A 282 -1.87 43.60 2.85
N THR A 283 -2.29 44.02 1.64
CA THR A 283 -1.46 43.92 0.42
C THR A 283 -0.12 44.63 0.56
N ASN A 284 -0.11 45.83 1.13
CA ASN A 284 1.13 46.59 1.35
C ASN A 284 2.02 45.94 2.42
N GLY A 285 1.43 45.37 3.47
CA GLY A 285 2.16 44.64 4.52
C GLY A 285 2.88 43.38 4.00
N PHE A 286 2.35 42.73 2.97
CA PHE A 286 3.02 41.58 2.33
C PHE A 286 4.15 41.97 1.38
N GLN A 287 4.10 43.16 0.76
CA GLN A 287 5.14 43.63 -0.17
C GLN A 287 6.48 43.93 0.53
N HIS A 288 6.44 44.36 1.79
CA HIS A 288 7.64 44.72 2.56
C HIS A 288 8.28 43.55 3.32
N LYS A 289 7.71 42.35 3.22
CA LYS A 289 8.18 41.16 3.94
C LYS A 289 9.12 40.33 3.07
N ALA A 290 10.35 40.12 3.53
CA ALA A 290 11.33 39.30 2.85
C ALA A 290 11.07 37.82 3.14
N TRP A 291 10.48 37.13 2.17
CA TRP A 291 10.19 35.69 2.27
C TRP A 291 11.48 34.89 2.09
N GLY A 292 11.90 34.18 3.14
CA GLY A 292 13.05 33.29 3.16
C GLY A 292 12.71 31.86 2.72
N THR A 293 13.74 31.03 2.52
CA THR A 293 13.57 29.58 2.33
C THR A 293 13.16 28.94 3.66
N LEU A 294 12.15 28.06 3.60
CA LEU A 294 11.68 27.30 4.77
C LEU A 294 12.84 26.53 5.42
N SER A 295 12.89 26.48 6.76
CA SER A 295 13.95 25.71 7.44
C SER A 295 13.81 24.21 7.17
N ASP A 296 14.94 23.49 7.08
CA ASP A 296 14.95 22.03 6.80
C ASP A 296 14.09 21.23 7.79
N LYS A 297 14.00 21.71 9.03
CA LYS A 297 13.23 21.11 10.12
C LYS A 297 11.72 21.27 9.90
N GLU A 298 11.27 22.46 9.53
CA GLU A 298 9.85 22.74 9.26
C GLU A 298 9.40 22.08 7.95
N SER A 299 10.25 22.11 6.92
CA SER A 299 10.00 21.39 5.67
C SER A 299 9.82 19.89 5.91
N SER A 300 10.64 19.30 6.78
CA SER A 300 10.53 17.88 7.16
C SER A 300 9.25 17.58 7.94
N GLN A 301 8.81 18.50 8.81
CA GLN A 301 7.57 18.33 9.58
C GLN A 301 6.33 18.44 8.69
N ILE A 302 6.27 19.46 7.83
CA ILE A 302 5.17 19.64 6.88
C ILE A 302 5.12 18.46 5.91
N SER A 303 6.27 18.00 5.40
CA SER A 303 6.35 16.80 4.55
C SER A 303 5.80 15.55 5.25
N ARG A 304 6.15 15.33 6.52
CA ARG A 304 5.65 14.18 7.28
C ARG A 304 4.15 14.25 7.49
N TYR A 305 3.63 15.41 7.88
CA TYR A 305 2.20 15.60 8.12
C TYR A 305 1.40 15.48 6.83
N PHE A 306 1.83 16.16 5.76
CA PHE A 306 1.19 16.10 4.45
C PHE A 306 1.18 14.68 3.88
N ASN A 307 2.30 13.96 3.94
CA ASN A 307 2.36 12.57 3.49
C ASN A 307 1.48 11.64 4.35
N ALA A 308 1.36 11.89 5.66
CA ALA A 308 0.46 11.13 6.52
C ALA A 308 -1.02 11.35 6.13
N GLU A 309 -1.43 12.60 5.91
CA GLU A 309 -2.78 12.95 5.49
C GLU A 309 -3.12 12.38 4.11
N LEU A 310 -2.16 12.47 3.18
CA LEU A 310 -2.31 11.98 1.82
C LEU A 310 -2.43 10.45 1.77
N ASN A 311 -1.67 9.73 2.61
CA ASN A 311 -1.77 8.28 2.75
C ASN A 311 -3.06 7.84 3.45
N GLN A 312 -3.62 8.68 4.33
CA GLN A 312 -4.89 8.41 5.00
C GLN A 312 -6.09 8.56 4.06
N GLN A 313 -6.09 9.59 3.20
CA GLN A 313 -7.19 9.83 2.26
C GLN A 313 -7.11 9.00 0.98
N TYR A 314 -5.90 8.67 0.51
CA TYR A 314 -5.68 7.98 -0.76
C TYR A 314 -4.87 6.70 -0.54
N SER A 315 -5.56 5.62 -0.16
CA SER A 315 -4.95 4.29 0.02
C SER A 315 -4.61 3.63 -1.33
N ASP A 316 -3.49 2.91 -1.40
CA ASP A 316 -2.92 2.27 -2.61
C ASP A 316 -3.71 1.03 -3.11
N THR A 317 -5.04 1.12 -3.21
CA THR A 317 -5.89 0.03 -3.68
C THR A 317 -6.27 0.14 -5.17
N ASP A 318 -6.12 1.32 -5.80
CA ASP A 318 -6.50 1.56 -7.19
C ASP A 318 -5.47 2.42 -7.96
N THR A 319 -5.24 2.06 -9.23
CA THR A 319 -4.36 2.73 -10.18
C THR A 319 -4.72 4.21 -10.42
N HIS A 320 -6.02 4.55 -10.39
CA HIS A 320 -6.48 5.92 -10.53
C HIS A 320 -6.08 6.78 -9.31
N THR A 321 -6.25 6.22 -8.12
CA THR A 321 -5.92 6.84 -6.83
C THR A 321 -4.42 7.10 -6.72
N SER A 322 -3.57 6.15 -7.15
CA SER A 322 -2.12 6.34 -7.20
C SER A 322 -1.72 7.47 -8.16
N ARG A 323 -2.39 7.61 -9.32
CA ARG A 323 -2.13 8.71 -10.27
C ARG A 323 -2.50 10.08 -9.71
N ILE A 324 -3.62 10.17 -9.00
CA ILE A 324 -4.04 11.42 -8.33
C ILE A 324 -3.01 11.81 -7.27
N ARG A 325 -2.60 10.86 -6.42
CA ARG A 325 -1.55 11.06 -5.43
C ARG A 325 -0.24 11.55 -6.06
N GLU A 326 0.21 10.94 -7.16
CA GLU A 326 1.41 11.40 -7.86
C GLU A 326 1.30 12.82 -8.38
N ASN A 327 0.14 13.22 -8.91
CA ASN A 327 -0.08 14.58 -9.38
C ASN A 327 -0.11 15.59 -8.23
N ILE A 328 -0.70 15.23 -7.09
CA ILE A 328 -0.71 16.07 -5.89
C ILE A 328 0.72 16.25 -5.34
N LEU A 329 1.52 15.18 -5.33
CA LEU A 329 2.93 15.25 -4.93
C LEU A 329 3.76 16.11 -5.90
N LYS A 330 3.48 16.07 -7.20
CA LYS A 330 4.14 16.93 -8.20
C LYS A 330 3.81 18.42 -8.02
N LEU A 331 2.61 18.74 -7.55
CA LEU A 331 2.21 20.13 -7.24
C LEU A 331 2.91 20.66 -5.98
N LEU A 332 3.27 19.78 -5.05
CA LEU A 332 3.92 20.12 -3.80
C LEU A 332 5.45 20.17 -3.96
N ASN A 333 5.96 21.25 -4.53
CA ASN A 333 7.41 21.50 -4.57
C ASN A 333 7.85 22.38 -3.38
N PHE A 334 8.38 21.75 -2.33
CA PHE A 334 8.89 22.44 -1.14
C PHE A 334 9.97 23.48 -1.44
N ASN A 335 10.70 23.37 -2.55
CA ASN A 335 11.70 24.35 -2.96
C ASN A 335 11.08 25.69 -3.40
N HIS A 336 9.77 25.73 -3.66
CA HIS A 336 9.03 26.95 -3.98
C HIS A 336 8.21 27.49 -2.79
N ILE A 337 8.19 26.79 -1.65
CA ILE A 337 7.51 27.25 -0.44
C ILE A 337 8.46 28.14 0.33
N LYS A 338 8.09 29.42 0.45
CA LYS A 338 8.85 30.40 1.23
C LYS A 338 8.14 30.67 2.55
N SER A 339 8.93 30.85 3.61
CA SER A 339 8.44 31.21 4.94
C SER A 339 8.99 32.56 5.35
N LEU A 340 8.27 33.21 6.27
CA LEU A 340 8.64 34.47 6.89
C LEU A 340 9.50 34.27 8.13
#